data_AF-A0A3S4R0T6-F1
#
_entry.id   AF-A0A3S4R0T6-F1
#
_cell.length_a   1.000
_cell.length_b   1.000
_cell.length_c   1.000
_cell.angle_alpha   90.00
_cell.angle_beta   90.00
_cell.angle_gamma   90.00
#
_symmetry.space_group_name_H-M   'P 1'
#
loop_
_entity.id
_entity.type
_entity.pdbx_description
1 polymer ?
#
loop_
_entity_poly.entity_id
_entity_poly.type
_entity_poly.pdbx_seq_one_letter_code
_entity_poly.pdbx_strand_id
1 'polypeptide(L)'
;MRCEESDTVMVFVTINGNKERIDNYCGNQIPLQIMSNGPSLTAEFKSLDGKNHRAKGFRAIYKFVKDFGIQNGIQDQKRGDKKRIRKIDFPVVCAFVYNSNTHPNGTITSPNWPGLYPRDTECHYFFYGQKNEKVYITFPHFDVEGVPP
;
A
#
# COMPACT_ATOMS: atom_id res chain seq x y z
N MET A 1 18.25 -2.33 -7.47
CA MET A 1 19.51 -2.97 -7.02
C MET A 1 19.51 -4.39 -7.57
N ARG A 2 20.57 -4.87 -8.24
CA ARG A 2 20.61 -6.25 -8.77
C ARG A 2 21.14 -7.19 -7.68
N CYS A 3 20.27 -8.03 -7.11
CA CYS A 3 20.61 -8.99 -6.06
C CYS A 3 21.04 -10.37 -6.62
N GLU A 4 21.51 -10.42 -7.87
CA GLU A 4 21.69 -11.66 -8.65
C GLU A 4 22.74 -12.63 -8.06
N GLU A 5 23.65 -12.12 -7.23
CA GLU A 5 24.74 -12.89 -6.59
C GLU A 5 24.75 -12.81 -5.06
N SER A 6 23.61 -12.48 -4.43
CA SER A 6 23.49 -12.37 -2.97
C SER A 6 22.34 -13.19 -2.41
N ASP A 7 22.43 -13.53 -1.12
CA ASP A 7 21.25 -13.88 -0.32
C ASP A 7 20.18 -12.80 -0.50
N THR A 8 18.95 -13.22 -0.80
CA THR A 8 17.89 -12.33 -1.26
C THR A 8 16.56 -12.69 -0.61
N VAL A 9 15.81 -11.66 -0.21
CA VAL A 9 14.38 -11.76 0.12
C VAL A 9 13.57 -11.22 -1.05
N MET A 10 12.75 -12.07 -1.66
CA MET A 10 11.89 -11.73 -2.77
C MET A 10 10.44 -11.59 -2.26
N VAL A 11 9.76 -10.51 -2.62
CA VAL A 11 8.37 -10.28 -2.20
C VAL A 11 7.44 -10.27 -3.40
N PHE A 12 6.34 -11.00 -3.28
CA PHE A 12 5.35 -11.20 -4.34
C PHE A 12 3.93 -10.91 -3.87
N VAL A 13 3.13 -10.39 -4.78
CA VAL A 13 1.68 -10.21 -4.67
C VAL A 13 0.95 -11.04 -5.73
N THR A 14 -0.36 -11.18 -5.61
CA THR A 14 -1.18 -11.83 -6.62
C THR A 14 -1.99 -10.79 -7.37
N ILE A 15 -1.74 -10.62 -8.67
CA ILE A 15 -2.50 -9.73 -9.55
C ILE A 15 -3.15 -10.60 -10.63
N ASN A 16 -4.47 -10.53 -10.77
CA ASN A 16 -5.23 -11.33 -11.74
C ASN A 16 -4.93 -12.84 -11.68
N GLY A 17 -4.68 -13.38 -10.47
CA GLY A 17 -4.33 -14.79 -10.25
C GLY A 17 -2.86 -15.13 -10.50
N ASN A 18 -2.07 -14.20 -11.06
CA ASN A 18 -0.66 -14.39 -11.32
C ASN A 18 0.19 -13.86 -10.16
N LYS A 19 1.26 -14.59 -9.83
CA LYS A 19 2.24 -14.17 -8.85
C LYS A 19 3.16 -13.12 -9.46
N GLU A 20 3.01 -11.88 -9.03
CA GLU A 20 3.76 -10.73 -9.50
C GLU A 20 4.80 -10.33 -8.46
N ARG A 21 6.04 -10.11 -8.90
CA ARG A 21 7.12 -9.69 -8.01
C ARG A 21 7.04 -8.19 -7.74
N ILE A 22 7.02 -7.80 -6.47
CA ILE A 22 7.15 -6.40 -6.05
C ILE A 22 8.60 -5.98 -6.24
N ASP A 23 9.52 -6.62 -5.50
CA ASP A 23 10.96 -6.30 -5.55
C ASP A 23 11.82 -7.45 -4.95
N ASN A 24 13.14 -7.30 -5.08
CA ASN A 24 14.18 -8.12 -4.48
C ASN A 24 14.99 -7.29 -3.48
N TYR A 25 15.11 -7.78 -2.26
CA TYR A 25 15.86 -7.12 -1.19
C TYR A 25 17.10 -7.92 -0.80
N CYS A 26 18.24 -7.24 -0.80
CA CYS A 26 19.54 -7.78 -0.39
C CYS A 26 20.40 -6.68 0.26
N GLY A 27 21.51 -7.08 0.89
CA GLY A 27 22.43 -6.13 1.54
C GLY A 27 21.92 -5.63 2.89
N ASN A 28 22.24 -4.38 3.23
CA ASN A 28 21.98 -3.77 4.54
C ASN A 28 20.98 -2.60 4.50
N GLN A 29 20.43 -2.28 3.33
CA GLN A 29 19.40 -1.25 3.20
C GLN A 29 18.05 -1.80 3.65
N ILE A 30 17.43 -1.13 4.62
CA ILE A 30 16.08 -1.48 5.08
C ILE A 30 15.09 -1.11 3.96
N PRO A 31 14.27 -2.05 3.48
CA PRO A 31 13.27 -1.75 2.47
C PRO A 31 12.16 -0.85 3.02
N LEU A 32 11.54 -0.07 2.14
CA LEU A 32 10.31 0.65 2.47
C LEU A 32 9.22 -0.34 2.91
N GLN A 33 8.27 0.13 3.72
CA GLN A 33 7.12 -0.69 4.08
C GLN A 33 6.37 -1.15 2.83
N ILE A 34 5.87 -2.39 2.86
CA ILE A 34 5.20 -3.05 1.73
C ILE A 34 3.77 -3.38 2.16
N MET A 35 2.82 -3.14 1.26
CA MET A 35 1.43 -3.51 1.43
C MET A 35 0.99 -4.37 0.25
N SER A 36 0.24 -5.43 0.54
CA SER A 36 -0.39 -6.26 -0.48
C SER A 36 -1.53 -5.52 -1.17
N ASN A 37 -1.78 -5.86 -2.42
CA ASN A 37 -2.97 -5.43 -3.17
C ASN A 37 -4.24 -6.24 -2.77
N GLY A 38 -4.13 -7.19 -1.84
CA GLY A 38 -5.21 -8.08 -1.43
C GLY A 38 -4.90 -8.84 -0.14
N PRO A 39 -5.63 -9.93 0.16
CA PRO A 39 -5.50 -10.66 1.43
C PRO A 39 -4.27 -11.58 1.51
N SER A 40 -3.38 -11.56 0.51
CA SER A 40 -2.22 -12.44 0.44
C SER A 40 -0.97 -11.70 -0.05
N LEU A 41 0.18 -12.07 0.53
CA LEU A 41 1.53 -11.64 0.16
C LEU A 41 2.47 -12.82 0.42
N THR A 42 3.42 -13.05 -0.47
CA THR A 42 4.42 -14.11 -0.31
C THR A 42 5.81 -13.48 -0.19
N ALA A 43 6.55 -13.85 0.85
CA ALA A 43 7.96 -13.52 0.99
C ALA A 43 8.79 -14.80 0.91
N GLU A 44 9.79 -14.82 0.02
CA GLU A 44 10.68 -15.96 -0.19
C GLU A 44 12.12 -15.55 0.10
N PHE A 45 12.79 -16.29 0.98
CA PHE A 45 14.21 -16.11 1.22
C PHE A 45 15.01 -17.18 0.48
N LYS A 46 16.01 -16.75 -0.29
CA LYS A 46 16.95 -17.62 -0.99
C LYS A 46 18.36 -17.28 -0.56
N SER A 47 19.10 -18.27 -0.08
CA SER A 47 20.54 -18.15 0.19
C SER A 47 21.35 -18.88 -0.87
N LEU A 48 22.44 -18.28 -1.35
CA LEU A 48 23.21 -18.80 -2.49
C LEU A 48 24.40 -19.68 -2.08
N ASP A 49 25.10 -19.36 -0.99
CA ASP A 49 26.02 -20.27 -0.27
C ASP A 49 26.53 -19.58 1.01
N GLY A 50 26.57 -20.28 2.14
CA GLY A 50 26.81 -19.73 3.49
C GLY A 50 28.23 -19.24 3.80
N LYS A 51 29.03 -18.89 2.79
CA LYS A 51 30.45 -18.52 2.94
C LYS A 51 30.65 -17.20 3.70
N ASN A 52 29.62 -16.35 3.76
CA ASN A 52 29.67 -15.08 4.48
C ASN A 52 28.99 -15.19 5.87
N HIS A 53 29.69 -15.78 6.83
CA HIS A 53 29.23 -15.96 8.22
C HIS A 53 28.98 -14.66 9.01
N ARG A 54 29.10 -13.49 8.37
CA ARG A 54 28.87 -12.18 9.02
C ARG A 54 27.42 -11.69 8.87
N ALA A 55 26.69 -12.18 7.87
CA ALA A 55 25.30 -11.79 7.66
C ALA A 55 24.38 -12.48 8.70
N LYS A 56 23.63 -11.68 9.46
CA LYS A 56 22.75 -12.18 10.54
C LYS A 56 21.32 -12.51 10.08
N GLY A 57 20.97 -12.19 8.84
CA GLY A 57 19.61 -12.35 8.30
C GLY A 57 18.74 -11.11 8.46
N PHE A 58 17.42 -11.30 8.46
CA PHE A 58 16.42 -10.24 8.50
C PHE A 58 15.35 -10.53 9.57
N ARG A 59 14.66 -9.49 10.02
CA ARG A 59 13.47 -9.58 10.87
C ARG A 59 12.41 -8.66 10.29
N ALA A 60 11.25 -9.21 9.96
CA ALA A 60 10.09 -8.45 9.50
C ALA A 60 9.00 -8.42 10.57
N ILE A 61 8.21 -7.34 10.61
CA ILE A 61 7.01 -7.22 11.43
C ILE A 61 5.83 -7.13 10.48
N TYR A 62 4.83 -7.99 10.65
CA TYR A 62 3.62 -8.01 9.83
C TYR A 62 2.40 -7.54 10.63
N LYS A 63 1.41 -6.98 9.93
CA LYS A 63 0.08 -6.68 10.45
C LYS A 63 -0.95 -6.77 9.33
N PHE A 64 -2.17 -7.18 9.65
CA PHE A 64 -3.30 -7.12 8.73
C PHE A 64 -4.01 -5.78 8.91
N VAL A 65 -4.22 -5.04 7.82
CA VAL A 65 -4.90 -3.74 7.81
C VAL A 65 -6.10 -3.76 6.90
N LYS A 66 -7.13 -2.97 7.22
CA LYS A 66 -8.33 -2.79 6.38
C LYS A 66 -8.49 -1.34 5.89
N ASP A 67 -7.76 -0.41 6.50
CA ASP A 67 -7.79 1.03 6.27
C ASP A 67 -6.72 1.49 5.26
N PHE A 68 -6.08 0.56 4.55
CA PHE A 68 -5.01 0.85 3.58
C PHE A 68 -3.81 1.64 4.18
N GLY A 69 -3.67 1.66 5.51
CA GLY A 69 -2.68 2.48 6.20
C GLY A 69 -3.00 3.98 6.23
N ILE A 70 -4.20 4.37 5.84
CA ILE A 70 -4.69 5.75 5.86
C ILE A 70 -5.40 5.98 7.21
N GLN A 71 -4.76 6.79 8.06
CA GLN A 71 -5.25 7.04 9.43
C GLN A 71 -6.25 8.19 9.52
N ASN A 72 -6.19 9.12 8.57
CA ASN A 72 -7.01 10.32 8.55
C ASN A 72 -8.18 10.12 7.58
N GLY A 73 -9.40 10.44 7.99
CA GLY A 73 -10.61 10.28 7.17
C GLY A 73 -11.43 9.07 7.57
N ILE A 74 -12.73 9.11 7.25
CA ILE A 74 -13.65 8.03 7.59
C ILE A 74 -13.74 7.11 6.38
N GLN A 75 -13.31 5.86 6.54
CA GLN A 75 -13.43 4.85 5.49
C GLN A 75 -14.91 4.56 5.20
N ASP A 76 -15.35 4.84 3.97
CA ASP A 76 -16.72 4.57 3.54
C ASP A 76 -16.89 3.09 3.18
N GLN A 77 -17.11 2.27 4.21
CA GLN A 77 -17.36 0.84 4.06
C GLN A 77 -18.65 0.54 3.27
N LYS A 78 -19.56 1.51 3.10
CA LYS A 78 -20.86 1.29 2.42
C LYS A 78 -20.79 1.51 0.91
N ARG A 79 -19.79 2.24 0.40
CA ARG A 79 -19.54 2.34 -1.05
C ARG A 79 -19.01 1.05 -1.67
N GLY A 80 -18.50 0.12 -0.86
CA GLY A 80 -18.10 -1.21 -1.31
C GLY A 80 -19.26 -2.15 -1.69
N ASP A 81 -20.51 -1.80 -1.34
CA ASP A 81 -21.65 -2.71 -1.49
C ASP A 81 -22.84 -2.06 -2.19
N LYS A 82 -22.85 -2.08 -3.52
CA LYS A 82 -24.10 -1.99 -4.30
C LYS A 82 -24.13 -2.92 -5.53
N LYS A 83 -23.73 -4.20 -5.39
CA LYS A 83 -24.30 -5.29 -6.22
C LYS A 83 -23.97 -6.69 -5.65
N ARG A 84 -24.93 -7.27 -4.92
CA ARG A 84 -24.94 -8.69 -4.50
C ARG A 84 -24.93 -9.62 -5.73
N ILE A 85 -24.15 -10.70 -5.68
CA ILE A 85 -24.56 -12.13 -5.76
C ILE A 85 -23.28 -12.97 -5.64
N ARG A 86 -22.85 -13.25 -4.41
CA ARG A 86 -22.11 -14.44 -3.92
C ARG A 86 -21.38 -14.02 -2.64
N LYS A 87 -21.71 -14.72 -1.54
CA LYS A 87 -21.02 -14.64 -0.25
C LYS A 87 -19.58 -15.13 -0.41
N ILE A 88 -18.68 -14.22 -0.73
CA ILE A 88 -17.29 -14.21 -0.30
C ILE A 88 -17.05 -12.74 0.05
N ASP A 89 -16.73 -12.44 1.30
CA ASP A 89 -16.46 -11.07 1.73
C ASP A 89 -15.37 -10.42 0.83
N PHE A 90 -15.43 -9.08 0.70
CA PHE A 90 -14.58 -8.14 -0.08
C PHE A 90 -15.19 -7.66 -1.41
N PRO A 91 -15.45 -6.34 -1.55
CA PRO A 91 -14.38 -5.34 -1.47
C PRO A 91 -14.64 -4.26 -0.42
N VAL A 92 -13.76 -4.18 0.58
CA VAL A 92 -13.50 -2.90 1.21
C VAL A 92 -12.88 -2.03 0.12
N VAL A 93 -13.66 -1.14 -0.49
CA VAL A 93 -13.14 -0.20 -1.49
C VAL A 93 -12.28 0.82 -0.77
N CYS A 94 -11.11 1.15 -1.34
CA CYS A 94 -10.28 2.24 -0.85
C CYS A 94 -11.02 3.56 -1.09
N ALA A 95 -11.89 3.94 -0.15
CA ALA A 95 -12.74 5.11 -0.25
C ALA A 95 -12.78 5.83 1.09
N PHE A 96 -12.37 7.09 1.12
CA PHE A 96 -12.28 7.90 2.33
C PHE A 96 -13.10 9.17 2.20
N VAL A 97 -13.85 9.49 3.24
CA VAL A 97 -14.69 10.68 3.31
C VAL A 97 -14.13 11.65 4.36
N TYR A 98 -13.95 12.89 3.93
CA TYR A 98 -13.54 14.02 4.77
C TYR A 98 -14.65 15.06 4.75
N ASN A 99 -15.26 15.29 5.92
CA ASN A 99 -16.32 16.28 6.10
C ASN A 99 -15.77 17.45 6.90
N SER A 100 -15.93 18.68 6.41
CA SER A 100 -15.37 19.86 7.08
C SER A 100 -15.94 20.11 8.48
N ASN A 101 -17.13 19.60 8.79
CA ASN A 101 -17.72 19.71 10.14
C ASN A 101 -16.92 18.96 11.21
N THR A 102 -16.21 17.89 10.83
CA THR A 102 -15.42 17.06 11.77
C THR A 102 -13.92 17.12 11.47
N HIS A 103 -13.55 17.30 10.22
CA HIS A 103 -12.18 17.35 9.72
C HIS A 103 -12.03 18.54 8.75
N PRO A 104 -12.01 19.79 9.24
CA PRO A 104 -11.88 21.00 8.41
C PRO A 104 -10.50 21.11 7.75
N ASN A 105 -9.50 20.40 8.27
CA ASN A 105 -8.17 20.26 7.70
C ASN A 105 -7.61 18.86 8.01
N GLY A 106 -6.57 18.46 7.28
CA GLY A 106 -5.92 17.17 7.47
C GLY A 106 -4.97 16.85 6.32
N THR A 107 -4.40 15.65 6.34
CA THR A 107 -3.51 15.15 5.29
C THR A 107 -4.13 13.88 4.69
N ILE A 108 -4.13 13.82 3.36
CA ILE A 108 -4.38 12.57 2.63
C ILE A 108 -3.05 11.96 2.22
N THR A 109 -2.99 10.64 2.16
CA THR A 109 -1.81 9.90 1.72
C THR A 109 -2.23 8.78 0.79
N SER A 110 -1.32 8.37 -0.10
CA SER A 110 -1.49 7.11 -0.81
C SER A 110 -1.59 5.95 0.19
N PRO A 111 -2.20 4.82 -0.18
CA PRO A 111 -2.09 3.60 0.59
C PRO A 111 -0.64 3.29 0.92
N ASN A 112 -0.41 2.77 2.12
CA ASN A 112 0.91 2.37 2.59
C ASN A 112 1.97 3.48 2.68
N TRP A 113 1.63 4.77 2.56
CA TRP A 113 2.59 5.86 2.79
C TRP A 113 3.25 5.75 4.18
N PRO A 114 4.57 5.99 4.33
CA PRO A 114 5.56 6.44 3.33
C PRO A 114 6.22 5.31 2.51
N GLY A 115 5.64 4.11 2.50
CA GLY A 115 6.06 3.04 1.60
C GLY A 115 5.41 3.10 0.23
N LEU A 116 5.67 2.06 -0.55
CA LEU A 116 5.17 1.94 -1.93
C LEU A 116 3.66 1.72 -1.92
N TYR A 117 2.93 2.47 -2.73
CA TYR A 117 1.51 2.18 -2.96
C TYR A 117 1.38 0.79 -3.62
N PRO A 118 0.39 -0.04 -3.22
CA PRO A 118 0.20 -1.34 -3.84
C PRO A 118 -0.16 -1.17 -5.32
N ARG A 119 0.32 -2.10 -6.16
CA ARG A 119 -0.05 -2.14 -7.57
C ARG A 119 -1.55 -2.41 -7.73
N ASP A 120 -2.11 -1.98 -8.86
CA ASP A 120 -3.50 -2.21 -9.22
C ASP A 120 -4.48 -1.71 -8.13
N THR A 121 -4.18 -0.54 -7.56
CA THR A 121 -4.96 0.07 -6.48
C THR A 121 -5.69 1.31 -6.97
N GLU A 122 -7.01 1.29 -6.85
CA GLU A 122 -7.88 2.45 -7.06
C GLU A 122 -8.38 2.98 -5.71
N CYS A 123 -8.05 4.23 -5.41
CA CYS A 123 -8.46 4.91 -4.18
C CYS A 123 -9.20 6.21 -4.48
N HIS A 124 -10.31 6.43 -3.76
CA HIS A 124 -11.11 7.63 -3.87
C HIS A 124 -11.11 8.42 -2.55
N TYR A 125 -10.82 9.71 -2.64
CA TYR A 125 -10.84 10.65 -1.50
C TYR A 125 -11.93 11.69 -1.76
N PHE A 126 -13.01 11.65 -0.97
CA PHE A 126 -14.16 12.52 -1.11
C PHE A 126 -14.13 13.64 -0.06
N PHE A 127 -14.18 14.88 -0.51
CA PHE A 127 -14.20 16.06 0.34
C PHE A 127 -15.58 16.72 0.30
N TYR A 128 -16.17 16.96 1.47
CA TYR A 128 -17.45 17.64 1.61
C TYR A 128 -17.30 18.87 2.51
N GLY A 129 -17.35 20.06 1.88
CA GLY A 129 -17.39 21.35 2.56
C GLY A 129 -18.81 21.89 2.74
N GLN A 130 -18.96 22.87 3.61
CA GLN A 130 -20.18 23.66 3.77
C GLN A 130 -20.40 24.63 2.58
N LYS A 131 -21.60 25.23 2.50
CA LYS A 131 -22.06 26.07 1.37
C LYS A 131 -21.07 27.15 0.90
N ASN A 132 -20.29 27.72 1.82
CA ASN A 132 -19.36 28.82 1.55
C ASN A 132 -17.88 28.40 1.60
N GLU A 133 -17.59 27.11 1.76
CA GLU A 133 -16.23 26.60 1.81
C GLU A 133 -15.74 26.18 0.42
N LYS A 134 -14.42 26.20 0.24
CA LYS A 134 -13.72 25.65 -0.92
C LYS A 134 -12.65 24.69 -0.43
N VAL A 135 -12.49 23.58 -1.15
CA VAL A 135 -11.44 22.60 -0.85
C VAL A 135 -10.14 23.09 -1.49
N TYR A 136 -9.08 23.21 -0.69
CA TYR A 136 -7.74 23.60 -1.12
C TYR A 136 -6.77 22.46 -0.79
N ILE A 137 -5.98 22.01 -1.78
CA ILE A 137 -5.07 20.86 -1.65
C ILE A 137 -3.67 21.29 -2.09
N THR A 138 -2.68 20.99 -1.26
CA THR A 138 -1.25 21.16 -1.56
C THR A 138 -0.57 19.80 -1.49
N PHE A 139 0.32 19.51 -2.44
CA PHE A 139 1.12 18.29 -2.45
C PHE A 139 2.55 18.60 -2.01
N PRO A 140 2.91 18.35 -0.72
CA PRO A 140 4.28 18.54 -0.26
C PRO A 140 5.23 17.44 -0.76
N HIS A 141 4.68 16.29 -1.15
CA HIS A 141 5.39 15.19 -1.78
C HIS A 141 4.52 14.58 -2.88
N PHE A 142 5.10 14.29 -4.03
CA PHE A 142 4.41 13.67 -5.15
C PHE A 142 5.40 12.80 -5.94
N ASP A 143 5.18 11.49 -5.90
CA ASP A 143 5.99 10.50 -6.61
C ASP A 143 5.07 9.32 -6.99
N VAL A 144 4.54 9.36 -8.21
CA VAL A 144 3.69 8.31 -8.78
C VAL A 144 4.23 7.95 -10.16
N GLU A 145 4.08 6.69 -10.54
CA GLU A 145 4.49 6.22 -11.87
C GLU A 145 3.67 6.93 -12.94
N GLY A 146 4.35 7.44 -13.97
CA GLY A 146 3.72 8.16 -15.06
C GLY A 146 4.75 8.72 -16.04
N VAL A 147 4.26 9.15 -17.20
CA VAL A 147 5.06 9.93 -18.13
C VAL A 147 4.90 11.40 -17.72
N PRO A 148 6.00 12.12 -17.40
CA PRO A 148 5.92 13.56 -17.15
C PRO A 148 5.25 14.28 -18.33
N PRO A 149 4.44 15.31 -18.08
CA PRO A 149 3.80 16.10 -19.14
C PRO A 149 4.81 16.83 -20.03
#